data_AF-A0A2E3I035-F1
#
_entry.id   AF-A0A2E3I035-F1
#
_cell.length_a   1.000
_cell.length_b   1.000
_cell.length_c   1.000
_cell.angle_alpha   90.00
_cell.angle_beta   90.00
_cell.angle_gamma   90.00
#
_symmetry.space_group_name_H-M   'P 1'
#
loop_
_entity.id
_entity.type
_entity.pdbx_description
1 polymer ?
#
loop_
_entity_poly.entity_id
_entity_poly.type
_entity_poly.pdbx_seq_one_letter_code
_entity_poly.pdbx_strand_id
1 'polypeptide(L)'
;MCKLVDAREVHLIKGGSLKRVFSIFFSEQSIFNSLGLYRLVILMLFVNGCESPLADSEGILTSTLRGEQQNIIRGSEPTLESTSQAGPFVVKVISQEGGLRNGPEYGSASLYYPAGAMPPWASIVIVPGFISSESSIQDWGPFYASHGIVTMTIGTNHPLEQPANRATALLDALVSLRAEHTRSGSPLEGRLALDRVGVSGWSMGGGGAQLAAVEDPTLRAVIALCPWKPNAQFNHPVPLLILCGQNDWLAPSSYHGVIHYQNTPASTPKLIFEVAKGRHRVANSPLGGNGEVGRLAISWLKVFLEGDDRYRRFLLQKPKNASLFQSNLE
;
A
#
# COMPACT_ATOMS: atom_id res chain seq x y z
N MET A 1 -27.18 -37.42 2.96
CA MET A 1 -27.54 -38.63 2.18
C MET A 1 -28.97 -38.43 1.68
N CYS A 2 -29.21 -38.74 0.39
CA CYS A 2 -30.45 -38.54 -0.40
C CYS A 2 -30.78 -37.08 -0.81
N LYS A 3 -31.13 -36.76 -2.07
CA LYS A 3 -31.05 -37.42 -3.39
C LYS A 3 -31.40 -36.35 -4.44
N LEU A 4 -30.77 -36.37 -5.61
CA LEU A 4 -31.15 -35.63 -6.83
C LEU A 4 -32.56 -36.02 -7.31
N VAL A 5 -33.28 -35.08 -7.93
CA VAL A 5 -34.05 -35.32 -9.18
C VAL A 5 -33.89 -34.11 -10.11
N ASP A 6 -33.70 -34.42 -11.38
CA ASP A 6 -33.29 -33.58 -12.50
C ASP A 6 -34.45 -33.27 -13.47
N ALA A 7 -34.28 -32.18 -14.22
CA ALA A 7 -34.79 -31.78 -15.55
C ALA A 7 -36.29 -31.89 -15.91
N ARG A 8 -36.81 -30.81 -16.52
CA ARG A 8 -36.96 -30.72 -17.99
C ARG A 8 -37.46 -29.36 -18.46
N GLU A 9 -36.72 -28.79 -19.43
CA GLU A 9 -37.23 -27.80 -20.38
C GLU A 9 -38.35 -28.40 -21.23
N VAL A 10 -39.39 -27.60 -21.52
CA VAL A 10 -40.31 -27.84 -22.62
C VAL A 10 -40.28 -26.60 -23.50
N HIS A 11 -39.59 -26.71 -24.64
CA HIS A 11 -39.74 -25.76 -25.75
C HIS A 11 -40.96 -26.15 -26.57
N LEU A 12 -41.91 -25.21 -26.70
CA LEU A 12 -42.91 -25.20 -27.77
C LEU A 12 -42.82 -23.85 -28.48
N ILE A 13 -42.18 -23.87 -29.65
CA ILE A 13 -42.22 -22.77 -30.62
C ILE A 13 -43.50 -22.93 -31.44
N LYS A 14 -44.41 -21.95 -31.36
CA LYS A 14 -45.08 -21.31 -32.50
C LYS A 14 -46.15 -20.32 -32.04
N GLY A 15 -46.07 -19.09 -32.55
CA GLY A 15 -47.22 -18.17 -32.66
C GLY A 15 -47.28 -17.11 -31.57
N GLY A 16 -46.85 -15.90 -31.90
CA GLY A 16 -46.73 -14.78 -30.98
C GLY A 16 -48.04 -14.15 -30.50
N SER A 17 -47.99 -13.75 -29.23
CA SER A 17 -48.56 -12.55 -28.61
C SER A 17 -50.05 -12.50 -28.20
N LEU A 18 -50.31 -12.75 -26.90
CA LEU A 18 -51.38 -12.17 -26.08
C LEU A 18 -50.84 -11.99 -24.63
N LYS A 19 -50.70 -10.76 -24.10
CA LYS A 19 -51.67 -9.89 -23.37
C LYS A 19 -52.07 -10.33 -21.95
N ARG A 20 -51.73 -9.43 -21.00
CA ARG A 20 -52.49 -8.86 -19.85
C ARG A 20 -52.85 -9.71 -18.61
N VAL A 21 -52.43 -9.15 -17.45
CA VAL A 21 -53.15 -8.82 -16.18
C VAL A 21 -54.38 -9.65 -15.79
N PHE A 22 -54.42 -10.14 -14.52
CA PHE A 22 -55.51 -10.09 -13.51
C PHE A 22 -54.96 -10.70 -12.18
N SER A 23 -54.93 -10.02 -11.02
CA SER A 23 -55.97 -9.82 -9.97
C SER A 23 -56.44 -11.10 -9.23
N ILE A 24 -56.40 -11.10 -7.89
CA ILE A 24 -57.06 -12.07 -6.99
C ILE A 24 -57.86 -11.29 -5.92
N PHE A 25 -59.04 -11.83 -5.55
CA PHE A 25 -60.16 -11.20 -4.82
C PHE A 25 -60.20 -11.43 -3.27
N PHE A 26 -60.70 -10.40 -2.58
CA PHE A 26 -61.43 -10.15 -1.31
C PHE A 26 -61.80 -11.20 -0.22
N SER A 27 -61.89 -10.72 1.05
CA SER A 27 -63.15 -10.64 1.84
C SER A 27 -63.08 -9.61 3.01
N GLU A 28 -64.13 -8.79 3.20
CA GLU A 28 -64.32 -7.81 4.30
C GLU A 28 -65.12 -8.36 5.50
N GLN A 29 -64.88 -7.81 6.70
CA GLN A 29 -65.83 -7.27 7.71
C GLN A 29 -65.45 -7.57 9.18
N SER A 30 -65.17 -6.52 9.97
CA SER A 30 -65.87 -6.20 11.25
C SER A 30 -65.17 -5.08 12.02
N ILE A 31 -65.98 -4.17 12.56
CA ILE A 31 -65.64 -3.03 13.42
C ILE A 31 -65.94 -3.47 14.87
N PHE A 32 -65.03 -3.24 15.84
CA PHE A 32 -65.31 -2.69 17.19
C PHE A 32 -64.02 -2.60 18.05
N ASN A 33 -63.97 -1.56 18.89
CA ASN A 33 -63.01 -1.23 19.94
C ASN A 33 -62.40 -2.40 20.72
N SER A 34 -61.11 -2.28 21.11
CA SER A 34 -60.64 -2.46 22.51
C SER A 34 -59.10 -2.47 22.60
N LEU A 35 -58.57 -1.67 23.53
CA LEU A 35 -57.35 -1.80 24.35
C LEU A 35 -56.10 -2.55 23.85
N GLY A 36 -54.93 -1.94 24.10
CA GLY A 36 -53.69 -2.67 24.37
C GLY A 36 -52.43 -2.06 23.75
N LEU A 37 -51.93 -0.95 24.28
CA LEU A 37 -50.63 -0.86 24.97
C LEU A 37 -49.42 -1.46 24.20
N TYR A 38 -48.53 -0.60 23.71
CA TYR A 38 -47.18 -0.51 24.26
C TYR A 38 -46.75 0.97 24.34
N ARG A 39 -46.41 1.35 25.57
CA ARG A 39 -46.02 2.68 26.03
C ARG A 39 -44.61 3.02 25.60
N LEU A 40 -44.44 4.24 25.07
CA LEU A 40 -43.27 5.06 25.34
C LEU A 40 -43.74 6.12 26.35
N VAL A 41 -43.28 6.05 27.60
CA VAL A 41 -43.52 7.10 28.60
C VAL A 41 -42.18 7.71 28.94
N ILE A 42 -41.98 8.96 28.51
CA ILE A 42 -41.01 9.89 29.07
C ILE A 42 -41.74 10.62 30.20
N LEU A 43 -41.22 10.51 31.42
CA LEU A 43 -41.63 11.34 32.55
C LEU A 43 -40.37 12.00 33.12
N MET A 44 -40.28 13.31 32.99
CA MET A 44 -39.37 14.15 33.79
C MET A 44 -40.14 14.66 35.01
N LEU A 45 -39.54 14.49 36.19
CA LEU A 45 -39.77 15.34 37.36
C LEU A 45 -38.39 15.69 37.93
N PHE A 46 -38.12 16.98 38.08
CA PHE A 46 -37.03 17.49 38.91
C PHE A 46 -37.52 17.60 40.36
N VAL A 47 -36.67 17.26 41.34
CA VAL A 47 -36.08 18.19 42.34
C VAL A 47 -35.40 17.39 43.49
N ASN A 48 -34.11 17.72 43.68
CA ASN A 48 -33.23 17.65 44.86
C ASN A 48 -32.78 16.31 45.49
N GLY A 49 -31.51 15.98 45.20
CA GLY A 49 -30.48 15.85 46.24
C GLY A 49 -30.02 14.45 46.60
N CYS A 50 -29.01 13.92 45.89
CA CYS A 50 -27.74 13.39 46.42
C CYS A 50 -26.96 12.67 45.28
N GLU A 51 -25.70 13.07 45.04
CA GLU A 51 -24.53 12.35 44.45
C GLU A 51 -24.76 11.34 43.29
N SER A 52 -24.12 11.33 42.11
CA SER A 52 -22.82 11.77 41.55
C SER A 52 -22.87 11.53 40.01
N PRO A 53 -21.88 11.90 39.17
CA PRO A 53 -22.12 12.43 37.82
C PRO A 53 -22.44 11.39 36.73
N LEU A 54 -23.52 11.66 35.98
CA LEU A 54 -23.80 11.11 34.66
C LEU A 54 -22.91 11.81 33.61
N ALA A 55 -22.19 11.03 32.82
CA ALA A 55 -21.54 11.49 31.59
C ALA A 55 -22.34 11.01 30.37
N ASP A 56 -22.45 11.90 29.39
CA ASP A 56 -23.29 11.83 28.20
C ASP A 56 -23.11 10.54 27.37
N SER A 57 -24.21 9.93 26.94
CA SER A 57 -24.20 8.79 26.00
C SER A 57 -25.07 9.00 24.77
N GLU A 58 -25.10 10.23 24.23
CA GLU A 58 -25.47 10.48 22.83
C GLU A 58 -24.22 10.89 22.06
N GLY A 59 -23.42 9.89 21.67
CA GLY A 59 -22.16 10.14 20.98
C GLY A 59 -21.33 8.90 20.71
N ILE A 60 -21.92 7.72 20.50
CA ILE A 60 -21.15 6.50 20.21
C ILE A 60 -21.93 5.62 19.24
N LEU A 61 -22.10 6.03 17.98
CA LEU A 61 -22.47 5.10 16.89
C LEU A 61 -21.93 5.57 15.53
N THR A 62 -20.66 5.98 15.43
CA THR A 62 -19.99 6.13 14.11
C THR A 62 -18.46 5.98 14.10
N SER A 63 -17.78 5.45 15.13
CA SER A 63 -16.31 5.31 15.09
C SER A 63 -15.75 3.88 15.04
N THR A 64 -16.57 2.83 15.05
CA THR A 64 -16.04 1.47 15.29
C THR A 64 -15.74 0.63 14.04
N LEU A 65 -15.29 1.22 12.91
CA LEU A 65 -14.84 0.43 11.74
C LEU A 65 -13.54 0.95 11.09
N ARG A 66 -12.55 1.31 11.90
CA ARG A 66 -11.12 1.08 11.60
C ARG A 66 -10.46 0.78 12.94
N GLY A 67 -10.25 -0.50 13.25
CA GLY A 67 -9.49 -0.85 14.44
C GLY A 67 -8.16 -0.11 14.43
N GLU A 68 -7.78 0.50 15.55
CA GLU A 68 -6.46 1.11 15.72
C GLU A 68 -5.41 0.05 15.44
N GLN A 69 -4.79 0.16 14.28
CA GLN A 69 -3.85 -0.83 13.82
C GLN A 69 -2.53 -0.60 14.57
N GLN A 70 -2.21 -1.46 15.54
CA GLN A 70 -1.03 -1.30 16.40
C GLN A 70 0.24 -1.02 15.60
N ASN A 71 1.03 -0.05 16.07
CA ASN A 71 2.32 0.29 15.47
C ASN A 71 3.28 -0.89 15.58
N ILE A 72 4.07 -1.09 14.54
CA ILE A 72 5.05 -2.17 14.46
C ILE A 72 6.44 -1.61 14.76
N ILE A 73 6.78 -1.54 16.05
CA ILE A 73 8.04 -0.96 16.51
C ILE A 73 9.12 -2.04 16.64
N ARG A 74 10.29 -1.83 16.04
CA ARG A 74 11.43 -2.78 16.11
C ARG A 74 12.77 -2.08 16.27
N GLY A 75 13.73 -2.82 16.83
CA GLY A 75 15.10 -2.38 16.97
C GLY A 75 15.28 -1.26 18.00
N SER A 76 16.53 -0.84 18.16
CA SER A 76 16.91 0.29 19.02
C SER A 76 16.35 1.60 18.51
N GLU A 77 16.48 2.66 19.32
CA GLU A 77 16.22 4.02 18.88
C GLU A 77 17.07 4.33 17.62
N PRO A 78 16.46 4.79 16.51
CA PRO A 78 17.20 5.04 15.29
C PRO A 78 18.09 6.28 15.41
N THR A 79 19.23 6.28 14.73
CA THR A 79 20.14 7.43 14.58
C THR A 79 20.31 7.78 13.10
N LEU A 80 20.87 8.95 12.80
CA LEU A 80 21.22 9.31 11.42
C LEU A 80 22.08 8.23 10.76
N GLU A 81 23.06 7.72 11.50
CA GLU A 81 23.94 6.65 11.02
C GLU A 81 23.19 5.33 10.80
N SER A 82 22.37 4.90 11.77
CA SER A 82 21.66 3.62 11.65
C SER A 82 20.69 3.63 10.47
N THR A 83 20.13 4.78 10.12
CA THR A 83 19.20 4.92 8.98
C THR A 83 19.88 4.91 7.62
N SER A 84 21.19 5.20 7.53
CA SER A 84 21.92 5.22 6.26
C SER A 84 22.73 3.95 5.98
N GLN A 85 22.81 3.05 6.96
CA GLN A 85 23.53 1.78 6.89
C GLN A 85 22.59 0.57 6.89
N ALA A 86 23.15 -0.62 6.64
CA ALA A 86 22.42 -1.87 6.80
C ALA A 86 21.89 -1.99 8.25
N GLY A 87 20.67 -2.50 8.38
CA GLY A 87 20.04 -2.72 9.67
C GLY A 87 20.58 -3.96 10.39
N PRO A 88 20.12 -4.21 11.63
CA PRO A 88 20.70 -5.22 12.51
C PRO A 88 20.27 -6.65 12.19
N PHE A 89 19.26 -6.85 11.32
CA PHE A 89 18.72 -8.18 11.07
C PHE A 89 19.50 -8.91 9.96
N VAL A 90 19.75 -10.20 10.18
CA VAL A 90 20.29 -11.09 9.15
C VAL A 90 19.27 -11.20 8.01
N VAL A 91 19.72 -11.12 6.76
CA VAL A 91 18.84 -11.23 5.59
C VAL A 91 18.89 -12.63 5.03
N LYS A 92 17.72 -13.18 4.69
CA LYS A 92 17.57 -14.39 3.88
C LYS A 92 16.80 -14.07 2.59
N VAL A 93 16.90 -14.97 1.61
CA VAL A 93 16.28 -14.80 0.29
C VAL A 93 15.49 -16.05 -0.11
N ILE A 94 14.37 -15.85 -0.81
CA ILE A 94 13.65 -16.87 -1.57
C ILE A 94 13.72 -16.42 -3.04
N SER A 95 14.30 -17.24 -3.90
CA SER A 95 14.29 -17.04 -5.36
C SER A 95 13.14 -17.83 -5.99
N GLN A 96 12.87 -17.60 -7.28
CA GLN A 96 11.93 -18.43 -8.04
C GLN A 96 12.33 -19.91 -8.07
N GLU A 97 13.63 -20.20 -8.20
CA GLU A 97 14.15 -21.58 -8.09
C GLU A 97 13.90 -22.16 -6.68
N GLY A 98 13.91 -21.31 -5.66
CA GLY A 98 13.55 -21.64 -4.28
C GLY A 98 12.04 -21.75 -4.01
N GLY A 99 11.20 -21.74 -5.05
CA GLY A 99 9.75 -21.92 -4.94
C GLY A 99 8.94 -20.64 -4.79
N LEU A 100 9.56 -19.45 -4.91
CA LEU A 100 8.81 -18.21 -5.02
C LEU A 100 7.94 -18.25 -6.28
N ARG A 101 6.66 -17.85 -6.16
CA ARG A 101 5.73 -17.78 -7.30
C ARG A 101 6.37 -16.99 -8.46
N ASN A 102 6.24 -17.52 -9.68
CA ASN A 102 6.49 -16.78 -10.92
C ASN A 102 5.15 -16.23 -11.43
N GLY A 103 4.90 -14.95 -11.25
CA GLY A 103 3.66 -14.29 -11.67
C GLY A 103 3.67 -14.03 -13.18
N PRO A 104 2.49 -13.97 -13.84
CA PRO A 104 2.44 -13.75 -15.28
C PRO A 104 2.89 -12.35 -15.71
N GLU A 105 2.94 -11.35 -14.81
CA GLU A 105 3.19 -9.95 -15.18
C GLU A 105 4.62 -9.45 -14.87
N TYR A 106 5.48 -10.32 -14.33
CA TYR A 106 6.89 -10.02 -14.10
C TYR A 106 7.80 -11.19 -14.48
N GLY A 107 9.03 -10.89 -14.91
CA GLY A 107 9.92 -11.88 -15.53
C GLY A 107 10.92 -12.54 -14.60
N SER A 108 11.40 -11.81 -13.59
CA SER A 108 12.28 -12.35 -12.55
C SER A 108 11.86 -11.86 -11.16
N ALA A 109 12.21 -12.58 -10.09
CA ALA A 109 11.95 -12.13 -8.73
C ALA A 109 12.89 -12.73 -7.68
N SER A 110 13.26 -11.88 -6.71
CA SER A 110 13.95 -12.25 -5.47
C SER A 110 13.21 -11.66 -4.28
N LEU A 111 12.92 -12.48 -3.27
CA LEU A 111 12.23 -12.06 -2.05
C LEU A 111 13.16 -12.11 -0.83
N TYR A 112 13.51 -10.94 -0.30
CA TYR A 112 14.38 -10.76 0.86
C TYR A 112 13.56 -10.60 2.13
N TYR A 113 13.96 -11.26 3.21
CA TYR A 113 13.26 -11.20 4.49
C TYR A 113 14.22 -11.21 5.68
N PRO A 114 13.84 -10.57 6.80
CA PRO A 114 14.63 -10.59 8.03
C PRO A 114 14.56 -11.95 8.73
N ALA A 115 15.70 -12.59 8.94
CA ALA A 115 15.88 -13.65 9.91
C ALA A 115 16.17 -13.03 11.29
N GLY A 116 15.28 -13.21 12.25
CA GLY A 116 15.45 -12.76 13.64
C GLY A 116 14.69 -11.51 14.05
N ALA A 117 13.93 -10.88 13.16
CA ALA A 117 12.95 -9.85 13.52
C ALA A 117 11.61 -10.49 13.94
N MET A 118 10.86 -9.87 14.85
CA MET A 118 9.53 -10.38 15.23
C MET A 118 8.48 -10.05 14.14
N PRO A 119 7.69 -11.02 13.66
CA PRO A 119 6.54 -10.76 12.77
C PRO A 119 5.39 -10.04 13.52
N PRO A 120 4.40 -9.44 12.82
CA PRO A 120 4.21 -9.47 11.37
C PRO A 120 5.03 -8.41 10.63
N TRP A 121 5.65 -8.75 9.51
CA TRP A 121 6.47 -7.82 8.73
C TRP A 121 5.65 -7.08 7.67
N ALA A 122 5.86 -5.76 7.59
CA ALA A 122 5.45 -4.97 6.44
C ALA A 122 6.29 -5.35 5.22
N SER A 123 5.80 -5.02 4.02
CA SER A 123 6.47 -5.39 2.78
C SER A 123 6.52 -4.29 1.72
N ILE A 124 7.48 -4.41 0.80
CA ILE A 124 7.60 -3.53 -0.37
C ILE A 124 8.02 -4.33 -1.60
N VAL A 125 7.50 -3.95 -2.77
CA VAL A 125 7.96 -4.48 -4.07
C VAL A 125 8.61 -3.38 -4.91
N ILE A 126 9.69 -3.72 -5.61
CA ILE A 126 10.50 -2.78 -6.39
C ILE A 126 10.70 -3.29 -7.82
N VAL A 127 10.43 -2.44 -8.81
CA VAL A 127 10.60 -2.74 -10.25
C VAL A 127 11.64 -1.81 -10.91
N PRO A 128 12.51 -2.31 -11.82
CA PRO A 128 13.56 -1.53 -12.46
C PRO A 128 13.01 -0.58 -13.55
N GLY A 129 13.93 0.10 -14.23
CA GLY A 129 13.65 1.00 -15.35
C GLY A 129 13.71 0.34 -16.73
N PHE A 130 13.58 1.17 -17.76
CA PHE A 130 13.65 0.77 -19.17
C PHE A 130 14.93 -0.02 -19.49
N ILE A 131 14.80 -1.13 -20.22
CA ILE A 131 15.89 -2.03 -20.64
C ILE A 131 16.66 -2.69 -19.47
N SER A 132 16.35 -2.34 -18.23
CA SER A 132 17.16 -2.72 -17.08
C SER A 132 16.66 -4.00 -16.44
N SER A 133 17.60 -4.83 -15.99
CA SER A 133 17.36 -6.03 -15.20
C SER A 133 16.97 -5.71 -13.75
N GLU A 134 16.43 -6.70 -13.06
CA GLU A 134 16.19 -6.67 -11.60
C GLU A 134 17.46 -6.27 -10.82
N SER A 135 18.63 -6.78 -11.23
CA SER A 135 19.92 -6.50 -10.58
C SER A 135 20.25 -5.00 -10.50
N SER A 136 19.65 -4.16 -11.35
CA SER A 136 19.84 -2.70 -11.31
C SER A 136 19.28 -2.01 -10.07
N ILE A 137 18.39 -2.66 -9.31
CA ILE A 137 17.75 -2.15 -8.09
C ILE A 137 17.90 -3.11 -6.90
N GLN A 138 18.68 -4.19 -7.07
CA GLN A 138 18.68 -5.32 -6.14
C GLN A 138 19.31 -5.00 -4.78
N ASP A 139 20.17 -3.97 -4.70
CA ASP A 139 20.75 -3.45 -3.45
C ASP A 139 19.68 -3.04 -2.42
N TRP A 140 18.49 -2.65 -2.87
CA TRP A 140 17.38 -2.29 -1.99
C TRP A 140 16.81 -3.48 -1.23
N GLY A 141 16.87 -4.68 -1.81
CA GLY A 141 16.40 -5.94 -1.23
C GLY A 141 16.99 -6.21 0.16
N PRO A 142 18.30 -6.45 0.28
CA PRO A 142 18.93 -6.69 1.57
C PRO A 142 18.92 -5.47 2.48
N PHE A 143 18.98 -4.25 1.94
CA PHE A 143 18.91 -3.04 2.76
C PHE A 143 17.60 -2.96 3.55
N TYR A 144 16.45 -2.99 2.90
CA TYR A 144 15.16 -2.94 3.60
C TYR A 144 14.89 -4.17 4.47
N ALA A 145 15.26 -5.37 4.01
CA ALA A 145 15.12 -6.59 4.79
C ALA A 145 15.94 -6.56 6.07
N SER A 146 17.16 -6.00 6.05
CA SER A 146 17.99 -5.83 7.25
C SER A 146 17.38 -4.88 8.29
N HIS A 147 16.43 -4.02 7.87
CA HIS A 147 15.63 -3.14 8.74
C HIS A 147 14.27 -3.71 9.14
N GLY A 148 13.96 -4.96 8.75
CA GLY A 148 12.73 -5.64 9.13
C GLY A 148 11.57 -5.48 8.15
N ILE A 149 11.82 -5.01 6.92
CA ILE A 149 10.82 -4.88 5.85
C ILE A 149 11.04 -5.97 4.81
N VAL A 150 10.05 -6.84 4.63
CA VAL A 150 10.11 -7.88 3.60
C VAL A 150 10.10 -7.23 2.22
N THR A 151 11.11 -7.51 1.40
CA THR A 151 11.33 -6.77 0.15
C THR A 151 11.40 -7.71 -1.02
N MET A 152 10.56 -7.50 -2.02
CA MET A 152 10.62 -8.23 -3.28
C MET A 152 11.18 -7.32 -4.37
N THR A 153 12.24 -7.75 -5.03
CA THR A 153 12.71 -7.13 -6.27
C THR A 153 12.20 -7.96 -7.43
N ILE A 154 11.72 -7.31 -8.48
CA ILE A 154 11.21 -7.98 -9.69
C ILE A 154 11.89 -7.46 -10.94
N GLY A 155 12.01 -8.29 -11.97
CA GLY A 155 12.31 -7.90 -13.34
C GLY A 155 11.04 -7.85 -14.19
N THR A 156 11.05 -7.11 -15.29
CA THR A 156 9.94 -7.08 -16.26
C THR A 156 9.98 -8.29 -17.19
N ASN A 157 8.82 -8.72 -17.71
CA ASN A 157 8.77 -9.78 -18.73
C ASN A 157 9.42 -9.32 -20.03
N HIS A 158 9.22 -8.06 -20.39
CA HIS A 158 9.87 -7.46 -21.54
C HIS A 158 10.60 -6.15 -21.19
N PRO A 159 11.87 -5.97 -21.62
CA PRO A 159 12.68 -4.80 -21.25
C PRO A 159 12.07 -3.46 -21.65
N LEU A 160 11.24 -3.43 -22.70
CA LEU A 160 10.61 -2.21 -23.22
C LEU A 160 9.25 -1.87 -22.59
N GLU A 161 8.81 -2.63 -21.59
CA GLU A 161 7.57 -2.37 -20.87
C GLU A 161 7.50 -0.96 -20.32
N GLN A 162 6.37 -0.31 -20.61
CA GLN A 162 6.08 1.06 -20.24
C GLN A 162 5.66 1.15 -18.75
N PRO A 163 5.60 2.36 -18.16
CA PRO A 163 5.23 2.52 -16.76
C PRO A 163 3.92 1.81 -16.35
N ALA A 164 2.90 1.75 -17.22
CA ALA A 164 1.65 1.06 -16.90
C ALA A 164 1.84 -0.45 -16.73
N ASN A 165 2.59 -1.12 -17.62
CA ASN A 165 2.90 -2.54 -17.47
C ASN A 165 3.71 -2.80 -16.19
N ARG A 166 4.61 -1.88 -15.82
CA ARG A 166 5.37 -1.97 -14.58
C ARG A 166 4.49 -1.81 -13.34
N ALA A 167 3.40 -1.04 -13.43
CA ALA A 167 2.39 -0.96 -12.37
C ALA A 167 1.69 -2.30 -12.20
N THR A 168 1.24 -2.92 -13.29
CA THR A 168 0.63 -4.25 -13.29
C THR A 168 1.60 -5.30 -12.73
N ALA A 169 2.88 -5.26 -13.11
CA ALA A 169 3.93 -6.13 -12.58
C ALA A 169 4.10 -6.00 -11.06
N LEU A 170 4.11 -4.76 -10.54
CA LEU A 170 4.19 -4.49 -9.11
C LEU A 170 2.99 -5.10 -8.35
N LEU A 171 1.77 -4.90 -8.87
CA LEU A 171 0.55 -5.41 -8.24
C LEU A 171 0.46 -6.94 -8.29
N ASP A 172 0.89 -7.57 -9.39
CA ASP A 172 0.97 -9.03 -9.49
C ASP A 172 2.02 -9.63 -8.53
N ALA A 173 3.14 -8.95 -8.32
CA ALA A 173 4.12 -9.34 -7.32
C ALA A 173 3.58 -9.26 -5.88
N LEU A 174 2.61 -8.38 -5.58
CA LEU A 174 1.90 -8.39 -4.30
C LEU A 174 1.10 -9.67 -4.09
N VAL A 175 0.57 -10.27 -5.16
CA VAL A 175 -0.10 -11.58 -5.11
C VAL A 175 0.91 -12.67 -4.71
N SER A 176 2.15 -12.59 -5.18
CA SER A 176 3.22 -13.52 -4.77
C SER A 176 3.61 -13.37 -3.31
N LEU A 177 3.69 -12.14 -2.79
CA LEU A 177 3.87 -11.90 -1.35
C LEU A 177 2.72 -12.51 -0.52
N ARG A 178 1.47 -12.31 -0.93
CA ARG A 178 0.30 -12.90 -0.27
C ARG A 178 0.32 -14.42 -0.34
N ALA A 179 0.78 -15.01 -1.45
CA ALA A 179 0.93 -16.45 -1.58
C ALA A 179 1.93 -17.00 -0.56
N GLU A 180 3.08 -16.34 -0.36
CA GLU A 180 4.07 -16.72 0.67
C GLU A 180 3.52 -16.68 2.10
N HIS A 181 2.60 -15.76 2.39
CA HIS A 181 1.92 -15.71 3.69
C HIS A 181 1.08 -16.97 3.97
N THR A 182 0.55 -17.61 2.93
CA THR A 182 -0.35 -18.78 3.05
C THR A 182 0.31 -20.09 2.66
N ARG A 183 1.52 -20.05 2.08
CA ARG A 183 2.20 -21.24 1.55
C ARG A 183 2.78 -22.04 2.69
N SER A 184 2.27 -23.26 2.87
CA SER A 184 2.76 -24.20 3.88
C SER A 184 4.26 -24.42 3.75
N GLY A 185 4.98 -24.25 4.87
CA GLY A 185 6.44 -24.38 4.92
C GLY A 185 7.21 -23.17 4.38
N SER A 186 6.52 -22.10 3.97
CA SER A 186 7.20 -20.83 3.72
C SER A 186 7.76 -20.27 5.04
N PRO A 187 8.98 -19.70 5.07
CA PRO A 187 9.47 -18.98 6.24
C PRO A 187 8.64 -17.73 6.56
N LEU A 188 7.74 -17.31 5.66
CA LEU A 188 6.83 -16.17 5.77
C LEU A 188 5.38 -16.57 6.10
N GLU A 189 5.09 -17.87 6.25
CA GLU A 189 3.76 -18.39 6.54
C GLU A 189 3.19 -17.73 7.82
N GLY A 190 2.05 -17.04 7.70
CA GLY A 190 1.39 -16.32 8.81
C GLY A 190 2.14 -15.10 9.35
N ARG A 191 3.21 -14.64 8.69
CA ARG A 191 4.15 -13.64 9.25
C ARG A 191 4.20 -12.29 8.54
N LEU A 192 3.33 -12.07 7.56
CA LEU A 192 3.25 -10.80 6.83
C LEU A 192 2.06 -9.97 7.32
N ALA A 193 2.27 -8.67 7.46
CA ALA A 193 1.20 -7.69 7.64
C ALA A 193 0.64 -7.34 6.25
N LEU A 194 -0.37 -8.08 5.79
CA LEU A 194 -0.87 -8.02 4.41
C LEU A 194 -1.51 -6.69 4.01
N ASP A 195 -1.81 -5.83 4.97
CA ASP A 195 -2.34 -4.48 4.79
C ASP A 195 -1.30 -3.38 5.02
N ARG A 196 -0.01 -3.75 5.18
CA ARG A 196 1.13 -2.83 5.33
C ARG A 196 2.12 -3.06 4.21
N VAL A 197 1.68 -2.68 3.01
CA VAL A 197 2.38 -2.94 1.75
C VAL A 197 2.69 -1.62 1.05
N GLY A 198 3.92 -1.49 0.58
CA GLY A 198 4.37 -0.40 -0.28
C GLY A 198 4.84 -0.87 -1.65
N VAL A 199 5.03 0.08 -2.55
CA VAL A 199 5.61 -0.15 -3.88
C VAL A 199 6.69 0.87 -4.18
N SER A 200 7.63 0.48 -5.03
CA SER A 200 8.72 1.34 -5.46
C SER A 200 9.15 0.99 -6.88
N GLY A 201 9.87 1.89 -7.51
CA GLY A 201 10.52 1.57 -8.76
C GLY A 201 11.44 2.66 -9.25
N TRP A 202 12.30 2.30 -10.20
CA TRP A 202 13.29 3.19 -10.77
C TRP A 202 12.94 3.62 -12.19
N SER A 203 13.10 4.90 -12.52
CA SER A 203 12.88 5.44 -13.87
C SER A 203 11.44 5.15 -14.33
N MET A 204 11.23 4.45 -15.45
CA MET A 204 9.89 3.99 -15.86
C MET A 204 9.18 3.20 -14.76
N GLY A 205 9.91 2.44 -13.94
CA GLY A 205 9.39 1.75 -12.77
C GLY A 205 8.91 2.68 -11.67
N GLY A 206 9.53 3.85 -11.48
CA GLY A 206 9.08 4.86 -10.51
C GLY A 206 7.79 5.55 -10.96
N GLY A 207 7.60 5.72 -12.26
CA GLY A 207 6.31 6.08 -12.85
C GLY A 207 5.26 4.98 -12.62
N GLY A 208 5.64 3.71 -12.84
CA GLY A 208 4.78 2.56 -12.59
C GLY A 208 4.36 2.41 -11.12
N ALA A 209 5.24 2.70 -10.17
CA ALA A 209 4.92 2.65 -8.75
C ALA A 209 3.83 3.65 -8.35
N GLN A 210 3.84 4.86 -8.92
CA GLN A 210 2.74 5.81 -8.70
C GLN A 210 1.45 5.40 -9.42
N LEU A 211 1.54 4.82 -10.62
CA LEU A 211 0.37 4.26 -11.31
C LEU A 211 -0.24 3.11 -10.50
N ALA A 212 0.57 2.24 -9.90
CA ALA A 212 0.10 1.17 -9.02
C ALA A 212 -0.65 1.73 -7.80
N ALA A 213 -0.23 2.88 -7.26
CA ALA A 213 -0.95 3.55 -6.18
C ALA A 213 -2.24 4.24 -6.61
N VAL A 214 -2.36 4.64 -7.89
CA VAL A 214 -3.63 5.08 -8.47
C VAL A 214 -4.60 3.89 -8.61
N GLU A 215 -4.10 2.75 -9.07
CA GLU A 215 -4.90 1.53 -9.25
C GLU A 215 -5.30 0.87 -7.92
N ASP A 216 -4.39 0.84 -6.95
CA ASP A 216 -4.61 0.32 -5.59
C ASP A 216 -4.33 1.40 -4.53
N PRO A 217 -5.33 2.22 -4.16
CA PRO A 217 -5.19 3.24 -3.14
C PRO A 217 -5.14 2.67 -1.71
N THR A 218 -5.17 1.33 -1.54
CA THR A 218 -5.01 0.68 -0.22
C THR A 218 -3.53 0.48 0.16
N LEU A 219 -2.61 0.66 -0.79
CA LEU A 219 -1.18 0.73 -0.53
C LEU A 219 -0.87 1.82 0.50
N ARG A 220 0.21 1.62 1.27
CA ARG A 220 0.57 2.51 2.37
C ARG A 220 1.81 3.35 2.14
N ALA A 221 2.63 3.04 1.13
CA ALA A 221 3.77 3.85 0.76
C ALA A 221 4.17 3.66 -0.71
N VAL A 222 4.58 4.77 -1.34
CA VAL A 222 5.26 4.78 -2.65
C VAL A 222 6.64 5.39 -2.47
N ILE A 223 7.66 4.75 -3.05
CA ILE A 223 8.99 5.34 -3.23
C ILE A 223 9.33 5.38 -4.73
N ALA A 224 9.36 6.57 -5.31
CA ALA A 224 9.67 6.79 -6.72
C ALA A 224 11.15 7.18 -6.88
N LEU A 225 11.96 6.29 -7.47
CA LEU A 225 13.40 6.46 -7.63
C LEU A 225 13.70 7.01 -9.04
N CYS A 226 14.28 8.21 -9.13
CA CYS A 226 14.53 8.95 -10.37
C CYS A 226 13.42 8.75 -11.42
N PRO A 227 12.14 9.03 -11.08
CA PRO A 227 11.02 8.48 -11.81
C PRO A 227 10.90 9.07 -13.21
N TRP A 228 10.35 8.28 -14.12
CA TRP A 228 10.04 8.69 -15.49
C TRP A 228 8.60 8.27 -15.80
N LYS A 229 7.77 9.26 -16.16
CA LYS A 229 6.45 9.09 -16.76
C LYS A 229 6.00 10.45 -17.29
N PRO A 230 6.01 10.68 -18.61
CA PRO A 230 5.42 11.86 -19.22
C PRO A 230 3.90 11.86 -19.04
N ASN A 231 3.30 13.04 -19.06
CA ASN A 231 1.83 13.22 -18.93
C ASN A 231 1.30 12.47 -17.70
N ALA A 232 1.98 12.65 -16.56
CA ALA A 232 1.68 11.99 -15.31
C ALA A 232 0.40 12.57 -14.69
N GLN A 233 -0.54 11.70 -14.34
CA GLN A 233 -1.78 12.04 -13.63
C GLN A 233 -1.84 11.11 -12.41
N PHE A 234 -1.44 11.60 -11.24
CA PHE A 234 -1.27 10.79 -10.04
C PHE A 234 -2.24 11.22 -8.96
N ASN A 235 -3.51 10.87 -9.13
CA ASN A 235 -4.53 11.11 -8.11
C ASN A 235 -4.66 9.89 -7.18
N HIS A 236 -3.85 9.85 -6.12
CA HIS A 236 -3.94 8.83 -5.08
C HIS A 236 -3.63 9.41 -3.69
N PRO A 237 -4.19 8.83 -2.61
CA PRO A 237 -3.92 9.26 -1.23
C PRO A 237 -2.66 8.62 -0.63
N VAL A 238 -2.02 7.68 -1.34
CA VAL A 238 -0.88 6.90 -0.83
C VAL A 238 0.35 7.79 -0.60
N PRO A 239 0.97 7.79 0.59
CA PRO A 239 2.17 8.57 0.88
C PRO A 239 3.30 8.37 -0.14
N LEU A 240 3.81 9.46 -0.71
CA LEU A 240 4.81 9.48 -1.78
C LEU A 240 6.16 10.07 -1.38
N LEU A 241 7.23 9.28 -1.47
CA LEU A 241 8.62 9.76 -1.48
C LEU A 241 9.17 9.76 -2.90
N ILE A 242 9.73 10.89 -3.36
CA ILE A 242 10.44 11.00 -4.64
C ILE A 242 11.92 11.28 -4.38
N LEU A 243 12.79 10.46 -4.97
CA LEU A 243 14.26 10.59 -4.87
C LEU A 243 14.82 10.85 -6.27
N CYS A 244 15.50 11.98 -6.48
CA CYS A 244 15.98 12.42 -7.80
C CYS A 244 17.47 12.77 -7.80
N GLY A 245 18.05 12.90 -9.00
CA GLY A 245 19.40 13.45 -9.20
C GLY A 245 19.37 14.76 -9.97
N GLN A 246 20.11 15.77 -9.50
CA GLN A 246 20.20 17.10 -10.13
C GLN A 246 20.67 17.06 -11.59
N ASN A 247 21.65 16.20 -11.88
CA ASN A 247 22.27 16.01 -13.18
C ASN A 247 21.71 14.78 -13.91
N ASP A 248 20.46 14.41 -13.62
CA ASP A 248 19.74 13.39 -14.37
C ASP A 248 19.35 13.93 -15.75
N TRP A 249 19.96 13.39 -16.80
CA TRP A 249 19.69 13.77 -18.19
C TRP A 249 18.72 12.80 -18.90
N LEU A 250 18.43 11.65 -18.30
CA LEU A 250 17.52 10.63 -18.85
C LEU A 250 16.09 10.87 -18.40
N ALA A 251 15.92 11.22 -17.12
CA ALA A 251 14.67 11.66 -16.55
C ALA A 251 14.90 12.94 -15.74
N PRO A 252 15.13 14.09 -16.39
CA PRO A 252 15.42 15.32 -15.67
C PRO A 252 14.33 15.65 -14.65
N SER A 253 14.76 15.91 -13.43
CA SER A 253 13.88 16.12 -12.27
C SER A 253 12.82 17.20 -12.52
N SER A 254 13.19 18.29 -13.19
CA SER A 254 12.26 19.38 -13.55
C SER A 254 11.13 18.98 -14.50
N TYR A 255 11.30 17.91 -15.28
CA TYR A 255 10.29 17.39 -16.22
C TYR A 255 9.59 16.13 -15.71
N HIS A 256 10.12 15.49 -14.66
CA HIS A 256 9.57 14.28 -14.08
C HIS A 256 9.37 14.39 -12.57
N GLY A 257 10.41 14.19 -11.75
CA GLY A 257 10.27 14.16 -10.29
C GLY A 257 9.47 15.34 -9.71
N VAL A 258 9.79 16.57 -10.11
CA VAL A 258 9.07 17.77 -9.69
C VAL A 258 7.62 17.78 -10.19
N ILE A 259 7.39 17.39 -11.45
CA ILE A 259 6.05 17.29 -12.04
C ILE A 259 5.21 16.21 -11.34
N HIS A 260 5.83 15.07 -10.99
CA HIS A 260 5.19 13.98 -10.25
C HIS A 260 4.77 14.45 -8.86
N TYR A 261 5.66 15.16 -8.17
CA TYR A 261 5.38 15.77 -6.88
C TYR A 261 4.23 16.78 -6.95
N GLN A 262 4.21 17.65 -7.98
CA GLN A 262 3.17 18.67 -8.17
C GLN A 262 1.82 18.06 -8.56
N ASN A 263 1.81 17.04 -9.41
CA ASN A 263 0.59 16.39 -9.90
C ASN A 263 -0.03 15.40 -8.89
N THR A 264 0.68 15.08 -7.81
CA THR A 264 0.12 14.33 -6.68
C THR A 264 -0.65 15.27 -5.77
N PRO A 265 -1.87 14.94 -5.28
CA PRO A 265 -2.69 15.81 -4.45
C PRO A 265 -1.93 16.43 -3.27
N ALA A 266 -2.24 17.69 -2.93
CA ALA A 266 -1.63 18.36 -1.78
C ALA A 266 -2.03 17.74 -0.42
N SER A 267 -3.17 17.03 -0.38
CA SER A 267 -3.64 16.25 0.77
C SER A 267 -2.87 14.94 0.99
N THR A 268 -2.08 14.50 0.00
CA THR A 268 -1.27 13.28 0.10
C THR A 268 0.05 13.61 0.79
N PRO A 269 0.44 12.90 1.86
CA PRO A 269 1.77 13.07 2.47
C PRO A 269 2.86 12.80 1.43
N LYS A 270 3.72 13.78 1.18
CA LYS A 270 4.74 13.69 0.13
C LYS A 270 6.02 14.43 0.47
N LEU A 271 7.12 13.88 -0.01
CA LEU A 271 8.47 14.45 0.10
C LEU A 271 9.21 14.25 -1.22
N ILE A 272 9.90 15.27 -1.69
CA ILE A 272 10.87 15.17 -2.79
C ILE A 272 12.25 15.58 -2.29
N PHE A 273 13.24 14.75 -2.59
CA PHE A 273 14.65 15.02 -2.35
C PHE A 273 15.43 14.82 -3.66
N GLU A 274 16.12 15.88 -4.09
CA GLU A 274 17.05 15.82 -5.21
C GLU A 274 18.50 15.90 -4.70
N VAL A 275 19.27 14.87 -5.02
CA VAL A 275 20.69 14.78 -4.69
C VAL A 275 21.46 15.73 -5.59
N ALA A 276 22.15 16.70 -4.99
CA ALA A 276 23.06 17.60 -5.67
C ALA A 276 24.11 16.81 -6.45
N LYS A 277 24.30 17.17 -7.71
CA LYS A 277 25.19 16.50 -8.68
C LYS A 277 24.84 15.03 -9.00
N GLY A 278 23.78 14.48 -8.40
CA GLY A 278 23.32 13.11 -8.65
C GLY A 278 22.86 12.90 -10.09
N ARG A 279 23.08 11.71 -10.65
CA ARG A 279 22.64 11.33 -12.02
C ARG A 279 21.46 10.36 -11.96
N HIS A 280 20.99 9.88 -13.12
CA HIS A 280 19.82 8.98 -13.22
C HIS A 280 19.86 7.72 -12.32
N ARG A 281 21.06 7.22 -12.01
CA ARG A 281 21.25 6.03 -11.16
C ARG A 281 21.50 6.35 -9.69
N VAL A 282 21.42 7.61 -9.27
CA VAL A 282 21.76 8.01 -7.89
C VAL A 282 20.88 7.33 -6.85
N ALA A 283 19.67 6.92 -7.22
CA ALA A 283 18.71 6.25 -6.35
C ALA A 283 18.60 4.72 -6.59
N ASN A 284 19.50 4.11 -7.38
CA ASN A 284 19.50 2.66 -7.60
C ASN A 284 20.00 1.86 -6.40
N SER A 285 20.64 2.53 -5.44
CA SER A 285 21.22 1.93 -4.24
C SER A 285 20.98 2.84 -3.04
N PRO A 286 20.78 2.29 -1.83
CA PRO A 286 20.63 3.06 -0.59
C PRO A 286 21.84 3.96 -0.29
N LEU A 287 23.02 3.62 -0.82
CA LEU A 287 24.25 4.41 -0.66
C LEU A 287 24.22 5.73 -1.45
N GLY A 288 23.21 5.92 -2.32
CA GLY A 288 22.98 7.14 -3.07
C GLY A 288 23.04 8.41 -2.23
N GLY A 289 23.68 9.45 -2.76
CA GLY A 289 23.81 10.73 -2.05
C GLY A 289 24.49 10.60 -0.70
N ASN A 290 25.55 9.79 -0.60
CA ASN A 290 26.26 9.50 0.66
C ASN A 290 25.34 8.87 1.74
N GLY A 291 24.43 7.98 1.33
CA GLY A 291 23.51 7.28 2.22
C GLY A 291 22.22 8.05 2.55
N GLU A 292 22.07 9.30 2.09
CA GLU A 292 20.86 10.10 2.32
C GLU A 292 19.64 9.54 1.58
N VAL A 293 19.84 8.91 0.43
CA VAL A 293 18.79 8.19 -0.30
C VAL A 293 18.26 7.03 0.55
N GLY A 294 19.14 6.17 1.06
CA GLY A 294 18.76 5.06 1.94
C GLY A 294 18.11 5.54 3.24
N ARG A 295 18.66 6.59 3.86
CA ARG A 295 18.13 7.21 5.08
C ARG A 295 16.68 7.63 4.95
N LEU A 296 16.36 8.42 3.92
CA LEU A 296 15.00 8.90 3.72
C LEU A 296 14.07 7.76 3.34
N ALA A 297 14.55 6.83 2.51
CA ALA A 297 13.75 5.71 2.04
C ALA A 297 13.34 4.76 3.18
N ILE A 298 14.27 4.33 4.05
CA ILE A 298 13.89 3.48 5.18
C ILE A 298 13.02 4.23 6.18
N SER A 299 13.31 5.51 6.46
CA SER A 299 12.51 6.33 7.36
C SER A 299 11.07 6.48 6.86
N TRP A 300 10.88 6.58 5.54
CA TRP A 300 9.56 6.62 4.91
C TRP A 300 8.76 5.35 5.17
N LEU A 301 9.37 4.19 4.91
CA LEU A 301 8.70 2.90 5.13
C LEU A 301 8.38 2.66 6.60
N LYS A 302 9.28 3.05 7.50
CA LYS A 302 9.07 2.94 8.95
C LYS A 302 7.88 3.77 9.43
N VAL A 303 7.78 5.01 8.97
CA VAL A 303 6.64 5.87 9.31
C VAL A 303 5.33 5.34 8.70
N PHE A 304 5.30 5.08 7.40
CA PHE A 304 4.03 4.86 6.71
C PHE A 304 3.56 3.41 6.64
N LEU A 305 4.48 2.43 6.63
CA LEU A 305 4.10 1.02 6.72
C LEU A 305 3.97 0.57 8.17
N GLU A 306 4.86 1.01 9.06
CA GLU A 306 4.92 0.49 10.43
C GLU A 306 4.28 1.39 11.48
N GLY A 307 4.06 2.69 11.18
CA GLY A 307 3.59 3.65 12.18
C GLY A 307 4.68 4.02 13.21
N ASP A 308 5.95 3.81 12.87
CA ASP A 308 7.08 4.08 13.76
C ASP A 308 7.51 5.56 13.65
N ASP A 309 6.84 6.41 14.43
CA ASP A 309 7.09 7.86 14.42
C ASP A 309 8.50 8.25 14.91
N ARG A 310 9.30 7.35 15.51
CA ARG A 310 10.71 7.61 15.84
C ARG A 310 11.53 7.99 14.61
N TYR A 311 11.11 7.53 13.43
CA TYR A 311 11.77 7.82 12.16
C TYR A 311 11.33 9.15 11.51
N ARG A 312 10.21 9.75 11.96
CA ARG A 312 9.66 10.98 11.35
C ARG A 312 10.65 12.13 11.37
N ARG A 313 11.43 12.27 12.45
CA ARG A 313 12.45 13.33 12.58
C ARG A 313 13.48 13.32 11.44
N PHE A 314 13.77 12.16 10.87
CA PHE A 314 14.70 12.07 9.75
C PHE A 314 14.06 12.56 8.46
N LEU A 315 12.75 12.38 8.28
CA LEU A 315 12.04 12.91 7.10
C LEU A 315 11.95 14.44 7.11
N LEU A 316 11.99 15.06 8.29
CA LEU A 316 11.99 16.53 8.44
C LEU A 316 13.39 17.14 8.33
N GLN A 317 14.43 16.32 8.40
CA GLN A 317 15.82 16.80 8.32
C GLN A 317 16.33 16.86 6.87
N LYS A 318 16.44 18.08 6.33
CA LYS A 318 17.00 18.35 5.00
C LYS A 318 18.44 17.83 4.88
N PRO A 319 18.75 16.95 3.91
CA PRO A 319 20.13 16.55 3.59
C PRO A 319 21.02 17.74 3.21
N LYS A 320 22.29 17.73 3.66
CA LYS A 320 23.27 18.77 3.30
C LYS A 320 23.59 18.83 1.81
N ASN A 321 23.45 17.69 1.12
CA ASN A 321 23.68 17.55 -0.31
C ASN A 321 22.38 17.65 -1.13
N ALA A 322 21.35 18.32 -0.63
CA ALA A 322 20.13 18.57 -1.38
C ALA A 322 20.28 19.76 -2.32
N SER A 323 20.05 19.56 -3.62
CA SER A 323 19.76 20.64 -4.58
C SER A 323 18.30 21.05 -4.54
N LEU A 324 17.39 20.11 -4.21
CA LEU A 324 15.99 20.35 -3.89
C LEU A 324 15.57 19.49 -2.70
N PHE A 325 14.77 20.06 -1.80
CA PHE A 325 14.12 19.34 -0.71
C PHE A 325 12.80 20.04 -0.37
N GLN A 326 11.67 19.34 -0.55
CA GLN A 326 10.34 19.88 -0.30
C GLN A 326 9.44 18.79 0.30
N SER A 327 8.60 19.15 1.27
CA SER A 327 7.68 18.23 1.95
C SER A 327 6.43 18.94 2.47
N ASN A 328 5.35 18.18 2.70
CA ASN A 328 4.14 18.61 3.42
C ASN A 328 3.87 17.72 4.67
N LEU A 329 4.93 17.20 5.29
CA LEU A 329 4.83 16.32 6.47
C LEU A 329 4.77 17.06 7.82
N GLU A 330 4.82 18.38 7.79
CA GLU A 330 4.73 19.27 8.96
C GLU A 330 3.29 19.49 9.43
#